data_AF-A0A7V2RM84-F1
#
_entry.id   AF-A0A7V2RM84-F1
#
_cell.length_a   1.000
_cell.length_b   1.000
_cell.length_c   1.000
_cell.angle_alpha   90.00
_cell.angle_beta   90.00
_cell.angle_gamma   90.00
#
_symmetry.space_group_name_H-M   'P 1'
#
loop_
_entity.id
_entity.type
_entity.pdbx_description
1 polymer ?
#
loop_
_entity_poly.entity_id
_entity_poly.type
_entity_poly.pdbx_seq_one_letter_code
_entity_poly.pdbx_strand_id
1 'polypeptide(L)'
;MLRNLREETQKQFKEMIINEDIVRQIEEDEMFQMGTKQGLEQGLEQGLEKGLEKGLEKGETKKAIVGIINMAAKGFGINMTAEVLEVEPDFVAAILKEYKKKKEIMALLKKRGADVERIAKKLKVSPILVEVVKEDMK
;
A
#
# COMPACT_ATOMS: atom_id res chain seq x y z
N MET A 1 11.76 35.60 65.42
CA MET A 1 12.73 35.41 64.32
C MET A 1 12.88 33.94 63.92
N LEU A 2 13.29 33.03 64.81
CA LEU A 2 13.55 31.61 64.45
C LEU A 2 12.31 30.83 63.92
N ARG A 3 11.09 31.16 64.38
CA ARG A 3 9.84 30.53 63.90
C ARG A 3 9.55 30.84 62.43
N ASN A 4 9.68 32.12 62.04
CA ASN A 4 9.46 32.56 60.66
C ASN A 4 10.47 31.93 59.69
N LEU A 5 11.74 31.80 60.10
CA LEU A 5 12.77 31.17 59.28
C LEU A 5 12.46 29.69 58.98
N ARG A 6 11.88 28.97 59.94
CA ARG A 6 11.47 27.56 59.76
C ARG A 6 10.28 27.42 58.80
N GLU A 7 9.34 28.34 58.85
CA GLU A 7 8.18 28.35 57.95
C GLU A 7 8.60 28.72 56.51
N GLU A 8 9.51 29.68 56.35
CA GLU A 8 10.09 30.06 55.05
C GLU A 8 10.88 28.92 54.41
N THR A 9 11.76 28.27 55.18
CA THR A 9 12.54 27.12 54.69
C THR A 9 11.65 25.93 54.32
N GLN A 10 10.59 25.65 55.08
CA GLN A 10 9.60 24.63 54.71
C GLN A 10 8.81 24.97 53.44
N LYS A 11 8.47 26.24 53.26
CA LYS A 11 7.78 26.73 52.06
C LYS A 11 8.68 26.58 50.82
N GLN A 12 9.93 27.04 50.92
CA GLN A 12 10.92 26.92 49.84
C GLN A 12 11.17 25.46 49.45
N PHE A 13 11.27 24.55 50.43
CA PHE A 13 11.45 23.14 50.15
C PHE A 13 10.24 22.51 49.44
N LYS A 14 9.01 22.89 49.83
CA LYS A 14 7.79 22.46 49.12
C LYS A 14 7.74 22.98 47.68
N GLU A 15 8.07 24.26 47.48
CA GLU A 15 8.10 24.86 46.14
C GLU A 15 9.16 24.18 45.24
N MET A 16 10.32 23.83 45.79
CA MET A 16 11.37 23.10 45.07
C MET A 16 10.90 21.71 44.63
N ILE A 17 10.27 20.92 45.51
CA ILE A 17 9.74 19.59 45.16
C ILE A 17 8.67 19.71 44.07
N ILE A 18 7.74 20.66 44.19
CA ILE A 18 6.69 20.88 43.19
C ILE A 18 7.30 21.22 41.83
N ASN A 19 8.34 22.07 41.79
CA ASN A 19 9.01 22.42 40.54
C ASN A 19 9.73 21.21 39.92
N GLU A 20 10.39 20.37 40.73
CA GLU A 20 11.01 19.13 40.23
C GLU A 20 9.99 18.14 39.65
N ASP A 21 8.84 17.97 40.31
CA ASP A 21 7.76 17.10 39.81
C ASP A 21 7.16 17.64 38.50
N ILE A 22 6.96 18.95 38.39
CA ILE A 22 6.48 19.59 37.15
C ILE A 22 7.47 19.38 36.00
N VAL A 23 8.77 19.57 36.25
CA VAL A 23 9.81 19.36 35.23
C VAL A 23 9.82 17.91 34.77
N ARG A 24 9.78 16.94 35.69
CA ARG A 24 9.72 15.51 35.34
C ARG A 24 8.49 15.18 34.50
N GLN A 25 7.33 15.73 34.85
CA GLN A 25 6.10 15.50 34.10
C GLN A 25 6.19 16.07 32.67
N ILE A 26 6.78 17.26 32.50
CA ILE A 26 7.03 17.83 31.17
C ILE A 26 7.97 16.93 30.35
N GLU A 27 9.07 16.45 30.95
CA GLU A 27 10.02 15.56 30.26
C GLU A 27 9.36 14.22 29.85
N GLU A 28 8.50 13.65 30.69
CA GLU A 28 7.74 12.44 30.39
C GLU A 28 6.76 12.66 29.23
N ASP A 29 6.02 13.79 29.25
CA ASP A 29 5.10 14.16 28.18
C ASP A 29 5.83 14.41 26.86
N GLU A 30 6.99 15.08 26.89
CA GLU A 30 7.84 15.30 25.71
C GLU A 30 8.39 13.98 25.15
N MET A 31 8.88 13.08 26.02
CA MET A 31 9.34 11.76 25.60
C MET A 31 8.20 10.93 24.99
N PHE A 32 7.00 10.97 25.58
CA PHE A 32 5.83 10.28 25.05
C PHE A 32 5.40 10.84 23.69
N GLN A 33 5.38 12.16 23.54
CA GLN A 33 5.09 12.82 22.27
C GLN A 33 6.13 12.48 21.21
N MET A 34 7.42 12.47 21.56
CA MET A 34 8.49 12.11 20.64
C MET A 34 8.37 10.66 20.19
N GLY A 35 8.16 9.72 21.12
CA GLY A 35 7.96 8.31 20.80
C GLY A 35 6.73 8.06 19.93
N THR A 36 5.62 8.75 20.23
CA THR A 36 4.38 8.67 19.43
C THR A 36 4.61 9.19 18.02
N LYS A 37 5.25 10.36 17.88
CA LYS A 37 5.55 10.96 16.58
C LYS A 37 6.47 10.07 15.76
N GLN A 38 7.56 9.56 16.35
CA GLN A 38 8.49 8.65 15.69
C GLN A 38 7.81 7.36 15.25
N GLY A 39 6.99 6.75 16.12
CA GLY A 39 6.26 5.54 15.79
C GLY A 39 5.26 5.75 14.65
N LEU A 40 4.55 6.88 14.63
CA LEU A 40 3.63 7.23 13.56
C LEU A 40 4.35 7.52 12.24
N GLU A 41 5.44 8.29 12.27
CA GLU A 41 6.25 8.60 11.09
C GLU A 41 6.81 7.31 10.46
N GLN A 42 7.42 6.44 11.26
CA GLN A 42 7.95 5.16 10.78
C GLN A 42 6.84 4.25 10.23
N GLY A 43 5.72 4.15 10.93
CA GLY A 43 4.58 3.35 10.49
C GLY A 43 3.99 3.85 9.17
N LEU A 44 3.86 5.16 9.02
CA LEU A 44 3.36 5.80 7.81
C LEU A 44 4.33 5.63 6.63
N GLU A 45 5.62 5.88 6.85
CA GLU A 45 6.66 5.73 5.83
C GLU A 45 6.69 4.29 5.29
N GLN A 46 6.79 3.30 6.17
CA GLN A 46 6.80 1.89 5.76
C GLN A 46 5.49 1.46 5.08
N GLY A 47 4.35 1.98 5.54
CA GLY A 47 3.04 1.69 4.95
C GLY A 47 2.91 2.28 3.55
N LEU A 48 3.35 3.52 3.36
CA LEU A 48 3.32 4.22 2.08
C LEU A 48 4.29 3.60 1.09
N GLU A 49 5.53 3.31 1.49
CA GLU A 49 6.53 2.69 0.62
C GLU A 49 6.03 1.35 0.06
N LYS A 50 5.60 0.43 0.94
CA LYS A 50 5.04 -0.87 0.53
C LYS A 50 3.77 -0.74 -0.31
N GLY A 51 2.94 0.27 -0.02
CA GLY A 51 1.72 0.54 -0.78
C GLY A 51 2.02 1.05 -2.18
N LEU A 52 2.98 1.97 -2.30
CA LEU A 52 3.43 2.56 -3.57
C LEU A 52 4.12 1.52 -4.45
N GLU A 53 5.04 0.73 -3.89
CA GLU A 53 5.75 -0.33 -4.63
C GLU A 53 4.77 -1.33 -5.24
N LYS A 54 3.84 -1.88 -4.43
CA LYS A 54 2.80 -2.79 -4.92
C LYS A 54 1.88 -2.14 -5.94
N GLY A 55 1.57 -0.86 -5.76
CA GLY A 55 0.73 -0.09 -6.69
C GLY A 55 1.40 0.10 -8.04
N LEU A 56 2.69 0.44 -8.04
CA LEU A 56 3.51 0.64 -9.25
C LEU A 56 3.69 -0.68 -10.00
N GLU A 57 4.11 -1.76 -9.34
CA GLU A 57 4.30 -3.08 -9.95
C GLU A 57 3.01 -3.59 -10.61
N LYS A 58 1.88 -3.43 -9.91
CA LYS A 58 0.55 -3.78 -10.45
C LYS A 58 0.20 -2.92 -11.67
N GLY A 59 0.50 -1.62 -11.62
CA GLY A 59 0.27 -0.69 -12.72
C GLY A 59 1.11 -1.01 -13.96
N GLU A 60 2.38 -1.34 -13.79
CA GLU A 60 3.30 -1.74 -14.87
C GLU A 60 2.85 -3.04 -15.51
N THR A 61 2.56 -4.07 -14.70
CA THR A 61 2.07 -5.36 -15.20
C THR A 61 0.78 -5.19 -16.00
N LYS A 62 -0.13 -4.34 -15.51
CA LYS A 62 -1.39 -4.05 -16.19
C LYS A 62 -1.18 -3.36 -17.53
N LYS A 63 -0.31 -2.35 -17.60
CA LYS A 63 0.06 -1.69 -18.87
C LYS A 63 0.68 -2.69 -19.86
N ALA A 64 1.56 -3.56 -19.39
CA ALA A 64 2.16 -4.62 -20.21
C ALA A 64 1.08 -5.56 -20.79
N ILE A 65 0.13 -6.03 -19.96
CA ILE A 65 -0.99 -6.88 -20.41
C ILE A 65 -1.84 -6.19 -21.48
N VAL A 66 -2.19 -4.92 -21.27
CA VAL A 66 -2.95 -4.13 -22.25
C VAL A 66 -2.17 -3.98 -23.56
N GLY A 67 -0.86 -3.70 -23.46
CA GLY A 67 0.05 -3.64 -24.62
C GLY A 67 0.07 -4.95 -25.40
N ILE A 68 0.26 -6.08 -24.69
CA ILE A 68 0.26 -7.44 -25.27
C ILE A 68 -1.03 -7.69 -26.05
N ILE A 69 -2.18 -7.42 -25.44
CA ILE A 69 -3.50 -7.64 -26.05
C ILE A 69 -3.66 -6.78 -27.31
N ASN A 70 -3.31 -5.50 -27.24
CA ASN A 70 -3.46 -4.57 -28.34
C ASN A 70 -2.53 -4.90 -29.51
N MET A 71 -1.30 -5.31 -29.24
CA MET A 71 -0.36 -5.69 -30.29
C MET A 71 -0.76 -7.00 -30.95
N ALA A 72 -1.16 -8.01 -30.17
CA ALA A 72 -1.70 -9.24 -30.73
C ALA A 72 -2.97 -8.99 -31.59
N ALA A 73 -3.87 -8.09 -31.15
CA ALA A 73 -5.06 -7.70 -31.92
C ALA A 73 -4.71 -7.01 -33.25
N LYS A 74 -3.56 -6.33 -33.33
CA LYS A 74 -3.02 -5.72 -34.55
C LYS A 74 -2.19 -6.70 -35.41
N GLY A 75 -2.07 -7.97 -35.00
CA GLY A 75 -1.37 -9.01 -35.74
C GLY A 75 0.13 -9.10 -35.47
N PHE A 76 0.65 -8.39 -34.46
CA PHE A 76 2.05 -8.54 -34.05
C PHE A 76 2.28 -9.90 -33.37
N GLY A 77 3.39 -10.54 -33.71
CA GLY A 77 3.78 -11.85 -33.15
C GLY A 77 4.28 -11.76 -31.71
N ILE A 78 4.41 -12.92 -31.06
CA ILE A 78 4.85 -13.05 -29.66
C ILE A 78 6.24 -12.43 -29.45
N ASN A 79 7.21 -12.79 -30.28
CA ASN A 79 8.61 -12.33 -30.11
C ASN A 79 8.74 -10.81 -30.28
N MET A 80 8.12 -10.24 -31.31
CA MET A 80 8.12 -8.78 -31.51
C MET A 80 7.39 -8.06 -30.37
N THR A 81 6.30 -8.64 -29.87
CA THR A 81 5.55 -8.08 -28.74
C THR A 81 6.39 -8.07 -27.47
N ALA A 82 7.09 -9.16 -27.20
CA ALA A 82 7.99 -9.32 -26.08
C ALA A 82 9.14 -8.31 -26.14
N GLU A 83 9.77 -8.16 -27.30
CA GLU A 83 10.85 -7.20 -27.54
C GLU A 83 10.40 -5.75 -27.30
N VAL A 84 9.31 -5.31 -27.93
CA VAL A 84 8.83 -3.92 -27.84
C VAL A 84 8.37 -3.55 -26.43
N LEU A 85 7.81 -4.51 -25.68
CA LEU A 85 7.33 -4.27 -24.32
C LEU A 85 8.38 -4.60 -23.25
N GLU A 86 9.57 -5.04 -23.65
CA GLU A 86 10.65 -5.46 -22.75
C GLU A 86 10.19 -6.51 -21.72
N VAL A 87 9.44 -7.51 -22.19
CA VAL A 87 8.93 -8.63 -21.37
C VAL A 87 9.32 -9.98 -21.96
N GLU A 88 9.24 -11.03 -21.15
CA GLU A 88 9.53 -12.39 -21.59
C GLU A 88 8.50 -12.92 -22.61
N PRO A 89 8.92 -13.61 -23.69
CA PRO A 89 8.00 -14.22 -24.67
C PRO A 89 7.00 -15.19 -24.05
N ASP A 90 7.42 -15.95 -23.03
CA ASP A 90 6.56 -16.87 -22.28
C ASP A 90 5.45 -16.13 -21.52
N PHE A 91 5.75 -14.94 -20.99
CA PHE A 91 4.74 -14.10 -20.35
C PHE A 91 3.69 -13.63 -21.37
N VAL A 92 4.13 -13.18 -22.56
CA VAL A 92 3.22 -12.83 -23.67
C VAL A 92 2.34 -14.02 -24.04
N ALA A 93 2.92 -15.21 -24.22
CA ALA A 93 2.19 -16.43 -24.55
C ALA A 93 1.17 -16.83 -23.47
N ALA A 94 1.54 -16.71 -22.19
CA ALA A 94 0.67 -16.98 -21.06
C ALA A 94 -0.54 -16.02 -21.03
N ILE A 95 -0.30 -14.71 -21.15
CA ILE A 95 -1.37 -13.70 -21.18
C ILE A 95 -2.33 -13.95 -22.34
N LEU A 96 -1.81 -14.19 -23.55
CA LEU A 96 -2.67 -14.46 -24.71
C LEU A 96 -3.47 -15.77 -24.55
N LYS A 97 -2.90 -16.80 -23.91
CA LYS A 97 -3.60 -18.04 -23.58
C LYS A 97 -4.74 -17.81 -22.58
N GLU A 98 -4.48 -17.04 -21.53
CA GLU A 98 -5.50 -16.68 -20.54
C GLU A 98 -6.60 -15.81 -21.15
N TYR A 99 -6.22 -14.84 -22.00
CA TYR A 99 -7.14 -13.92 -22.64
C TYR A 99 -8.14 -14.60 -23.59
N LYS A 100 -7.89 -15.84 -24.04
CA LYS A 100 -8.90 -16.66 -24.73
C LYS A 100 -10.17 -16.84 -23.90
N LYS A 101 -10.08 -16.76 -22.57
CA LYS A 101 -11.21 -16.84 -21.63
C LYS A 101 -11.92 -15.50 -21.42
N LYS A 102 -11.61 -14.43 -22.17
CA LYS A 102 -12.23 -13.10 -22.03
C LYS A 102 -13.75 -13.16 -21.96
N LYS A 103 -14.39 -13.97 -22.82
CA LYS A 103 -15.86 -14.12 -22.84
C LYS A 103 -16.41 -14.66 -21.53
N GLU A 104 -15.75 -15.66 -20.94
CA GLU A 104 -16.13 -16.24 -19.65
C GLU A 104 -15.90 -15.24 -18.50
N ILE A 105 -14.78 -14.52 -18.53
CA ILE A 105 -14.47 -13.45 -17.57
C ILE A 105 -15.58 -12.39 -17.60
N MET A 106 -15.92 -11.86 -18.78
CA MET A 106 -16.98 -10.87 -18.94
C MET A 106 -18.34 -11.39 -18.46
N ALA A 107 -18.67 -12.64 -18.74
CA ALA A 107 -19.94 -13.24 -18.30
C ALA A 107 -20.03 -13.35 -16.77
N LEU A 108 -18.91 -13.65 -16.08
CA LEU A 108 -18.87 -13.69 -14.63
C LEU A 108 -18.87 -12.29 -14.00
N LEU A 109 -18.19 -11.31 -14.62
CA LEU A 109 -18.13 -9.93 -14.16
C LEU A 109 -19.50 -9.22 -14.20
N LYS A 110 -20.39 -9.60 -15.12
CA LYS A 110 -21.76 -9.07 -15.20
C LYS A 110 -22.66 -9.49 -14.03
N LYS A 111 -22.28 -10.50 -13.24
CA LYS A 111 -23.09 -11.00 -12.12
C LYS A 111 -22.99 -10.05 -10.92
N ARG A 112 -24.10 -9.87 -10.20
CA ARG A 112 -24.12 -9.08 -8.96
C ARG A 112 -23.17 -9.71 -7.93
N GLY A 113 -22.29 -8.90 -7.33
CA GLY A 113 -21.29 -9.37 -6.36
C GLY A 113 -20.09 -10.07 -6.99
N ALA A 114 -19.79 -9.81 -8.27
CA ALA A 114 -18.59 -10.32 -8.92
C ALA A 114 -17.32 -9.87 -8.21
N ASP A 115 -16.48 -10.85 -7.87
CA ASP A 115 -15.20 -10.67 -7.18
C ASP A 115 -14.06 -11.11 -8.10
N VAL A 116 -13.04 -10.26 -8.24
CA VAL A 116 -11.93 -10.42 -9.19
C VAL A 116 -11.13 -11.68 -8.86
N GLU A 117 -10.76 -11.85 -7.60
CA GLU A 117 -9.93 -12.97 -7.13
C GLU A 117 -10.63 -14.32 -7.30
N ARG A 118 -11.91 -14.39 -6.93
CA ARG A 118 -12.70 -15.61 -7.11
C ARG A 118 -12.84 -15.99 -8.58
N ILE A 119 -13.03 -15.01 -9.48
CA ILE A 119 -13.10 -15.26 -10.92
C ILE A 119 -11.75 -15.75 -11.44
N ALA A 120 -10.67 -15.08 -11.07
CA ALA A 120 -9.30 -15.43 -11.46
C ALA A 120 -8.96 -16.87 -11.06
N LYS A 121 -9.19 -17.22 -9.79
CA LYS A 121 -9.00 -18.57 -9.26
C LYS A 121 -9.86 -19.61 -9.98
N LYS A 122 -11.15 -19.31 -10.20
CA LYS A 122 -12.08 -20.23 -10.88
C LYS A 122 -11.65 -20.51 -12.31
N LEU A 123 -11.25 -19.48 -13.04
CA LEU A 123 -10.87 -19.59 -14.45
C LEU A 123 -9.41 -19.95 -14.65
N LYS A 124 -8.59 -20.02 -13.57
CA LYS A 124 -7.14 -20.22 -13.64
C LYS A 124 -6.50 -19.20 -14.59
N VAL A 125 -6.72 -17.93 -14.29
CA VAL A 125 -6.14 -16.77 -14.97
C VAL A 125 -5.62 -15.78 -13.93
N SER A 126 -4.76 -14.85 -14.35
CA SER A 126 -4.26 -13.77 -13.51
C SER A 126 -5.39 -12.85 -13.02
N PRO A 127 -5.43 -12.47 -11.74
CA PRO A 127 -6.34 -11.45 -11.23
C PRO A 127 -6.20 -10.11 -11.97
N ILE A 128 -4.99 -9.72 -12.34
CA ILE A 128 -4.73 -8.47 -13.08
C ILE A 128 -5.41 -8.51 -14.45
N LEU A 129 -5.41 -9.67 -15.13
CA LEU A 129 -6.13 -9.83 -16.39
C LEU A 129 -7.64 -9.63 -16.21
N VAL A 130 -8.22 -10.16 -15.12
CA VAL A 130 -9.64 -9.96 -14.81
C VAL A 130 -9.95 -8.49 -14.54
N GLU A 131 -9.05 -7.76 -13.88
CA GLU A 131 -9.19 -6.31 -13.69
C GLU A 131 -9.11 -5.54 -15.01
N VAL A 132 -8.16 -5.89 -15.90
CA VAL A 132 -8.07 -5.29 -17.24
C VAL A 132 -9.40 -5.47 -17.99
N VAL A 133 -9.92 -6.70 -18.03
CA VAL A 133 -11.20 -6.98 -18.71
C VAL A 133 -12.36 -6.24 -18.04
N LYS A 134 -12.36 -6.09 -16.71
CA LYS A 134 -13.38 -5.34 -15.98
C LYS A 134 -13.36 -3.85 -16.31
N GLU A 135 -12.20 -3.26 -16.53
CA GLU A 135 -12.08 -1.85 -16.91
C GLU A 135 -12.45 -1.60 -18.36
N ASP A 136 -12.10 -2.51 -19.27
CA ASP A 136 -12.56 -2.48 -20.67
C ASP A 136 -14.09 -2.51 -20.82
N MET A 137 -14.81 -2.95 -19.78
CA MET A 137 -16.28 -3.01 -19.76
C MET A 137 -16.96 -1.73 -19.27
N LYS A 138 -16.21 -0.77 -18.73
CA LYS A 138 -16.73 0.54 -18.29
C LYS A 138 -16.93 1.45 -19.50
#